data_AF-A0A257WQD5-F1
#
_entry.id   AF-A0A257WQD5-F1
#
_cell.length_a   1.000
_cell.length_b   1.000
_cell.length_c   1.000
_cell.angle_alpha   90.00
_cell.angle_beta   90.00
_cell.angle_gamma   90.00
#
_symmetry.space_group_name_H-M   'P 1'
#
loop_
_entity.id
_entity.type
_entity.pdbx_description
1 polymer ?
#
loop_
_entity_poly.entity_id
_entity_poly.type
_entity_poly.pdbx_seq_one_letter_code
_entity_poly.pdbx_strand_id
1 'polypeptide(L)'
;GDFYIHDDRKHKGEKQAVFRGSLPETGVYEVRLAYPAKANCDKHVPITVEAFDGVHEIVFDQTKKPSIGGLFAPIGRFRFEKGGRVNVIIRTKGTKDYVVVDAVQFISVRDLEREAAAFAMAEGKSNGDPLLMMQSGDLSKELNKSIAELKDAELAMAPRDARDAGDIHLRIRGEVNQLGPKVPRHFPSVLHDGPPPQIAPGSSGRLQLAAWMTSKENALLDRVIVNRLWAQLFGRGLVSTVDNFGVQGEKPTHPALLDHLASKFRASGGSIKTLIREIVLSRTYGSRRRRFATACSSLPAISISIRPEPPHSRMARTSTSR
;
A
#
# COMPACT_ATOMS: atom_id res chain seq x y z
N GLY A 1 4.49 -8.50 -14.44
CA GLY A 1 4.60 -7.42 -15.45
C GLY A 1 4.65 -8.06 -16.82
N ASP A 2 4.75 -7.27 -17.89
CA ASP A 2 4.73 -7.84 -19.25
C ASP A 2 6.08 -8.41 -19.71
N PHE A 3 7.13 -8.31 -18.88
CA PHE A 3 8.51 -8.61 -19.25
C PHE A 3 9.21 -9.49 -18.22
N TYR A 4 10.08 -10.39 -18.71
CA TYR A 4 11.02 -11.18 -17.92
C TYR A 4 12.46 -10.89 -18.38
N ILE A 5 13.44 -11.20 -17.55
CA ILE A 5 14.87 -11.01 -17.84
C ILE A 5 15.50 -12.38 -18.13
N HIS A 6 16.43 -12.42 -19.08
CA HIS A 6 17.26 -13.60 -19.33
C HIS A 6 18.73 -13.23 -19.51
N ASP A 7 19.59 -14.23 -19.41
CA ASP A 7 21.04 -14.03 -19.45
C ASP A 7 21.65 -14.03 -20.87
N ASP A 8 20.81 -14.12 -21.91
CA ASP A 8 21.20 -14.24 -23.33
C ASP A 8 22.10 -15.44 -23.64
N ARG A 9 22.18 -16.42 -22.73
CA ARG A 9 23.16 -17.52 -22.79
C ARG A 9 24.63 -17.01 -22.88
N LYS A 10 24.92 -15.80 -22.39
CA LYS A 10 26.26 -15.18 -22.41
C LYS A 10 26.77 -14.91 -21.01
N HIS A 11 28.10 -14.84 -20.85
CA HIS A 11 28.77 -14.52 -19.58
C HIS A 11 28.33 -15.43 -18.41
N LYS A 12 28.36 -16.75 -18.67
CA LYS A 12 28.00 -17.78 -17.70
C LYS A 12 28.93 -17.72 -16.49
N GLY A 13 28.35 -17.61 -15.29
CA GLY A 13 29.08 -17.49 -14.03
C GLY A 13 29.37 -16.07 -13.56
N GLU A 14 29.21 -15.07 -14.44
CA GLU A 14 29.39 -13.65 -14.08
C GLU A 14 28.05 -12.98 -13.72
N LYS A 15 26.95 -13.46 -14.31
CA LYS A 15 25.62 -12.88 -14.12
C LYS A 15 24.90 -13.48 -12.91
N GLN A 16 24.24 -12.61 -12.15
CA GLN A 16 23.31 -13.00 -11.09
C GLN A 16 22.15 -12.01 -10.98
N ALA A 17 20.97 -12.52 -10.63
CA ALA A 17 19.81 -11.73 -10.24
C ALA A 17 19.61 -11.85 -8.73
N VAL A 18 19.42 -10.73 -8.04
CA VAL A 18 19.28 -10.70 -6.58
C VAL A 18 17.97 -10.02 -6.20
N PHE A 19 17.05 -10.79 -5.63
CA PHE A 19 15.81 -10.27 -5.06
C PHE A 19 16.04 -9.98 -3.59
N ARG A 20 15.86 -8.72 -3.21
CA ARG A 20 16.03 -8.24 -1.83
C ARG A 20 14.69 -7.74 -1.30
N GLY A 21 14.40 -8.06 -0.05
CA GLY A 21 13.21 -7.57 0.61
C GLY A 21 13.27 -7.73 2.13
N SER A 22 12.15 -7.37 2.75
CA SER A 22 11.87 -7.59 4.17
C SER A 22 10.47 -8.15 4.31
N LEU A 23 10.29 -9.15 5.17
CA LEU A 23 8.98 -9.77 5.39
C LEU A 23 8.23 -9.14 6.57
N PRO A 24 6.90 -9.06 6.51
CA PRO A 24 6.08 -8.35 7.50
C PRO A 24 5.99 -9.08 8.84
N GLU A 25 6.19 -10.39 8.87
CA GLU A 25 6.05 -11.24 10.04
C GLU A 25 7.15 -12.30 10.12
N THR A 26 7.43 -12.77 11.34
CA THR A 26 8.32 -13.92 11.58
C THR A 26 7.53 -15.20 11.31
N GLY A 27 8.06 -16.09 10.48
CA GLY A 27 7.37 -17.33 10.15
C GLY A 27 8.07 -18.15 9.08
N VAL A 28 7.43 -19.25 8.68
CA VAL A 28 7.84 -20.06 7.54
C VAL A 28 7.11 -19.56 6.31
N TYR A 29 7.86 -19.28 5.25
CA TYR A 29 7.34 -18.83 3.97
C TYR A 29 7.69 -19.84 2.88
N GLU A 30 6.72 -20.15 2.02
CA GLU A 30 6.99 -20.78 0.74
C GLU A 30 7.49 -19.71 -0.24
N VAL A 31 8.69 -19.93 -0.75
CA VAL A 31 9.29 -19.08 -1.75
C VAL A 31 9.00 -19.67 -3.11
N ARG A 32 8.49 -18.84 -4.02
CA ARG A 32 8.10 -19.24 -5.37
C ARG A 32 8.82 -18.38 -6.38
N LEU A 33 9.21 -18.99 -7.49
CA LEU A 33 9.83 -18.31 -8.63
C LEU A 33 8.83 -18.25 -9.78
N ALA A 34 8.64 -17.07 -10.36
CA ALA A 34 7.99 -16.87 -11.64
C ALA A 34 9.01 -16.92 -12.77
N TYR A 35 8.70 -17.74 -13.78
CA TYR A 35 9.51 -17.85 -14.99
C TYR A 35 8.67 -18.43 -16.13
N PRO A 36 8.91 -18.00 -17.38
CA PRO A 36 8.34 -18.65 -18.55
C PRO A 36 9.15 -19.91 -18.88
N ALA A 37 8.61 -21.09 -18.58
CA ALA A 37 9.26 -22.35 -18.93
C ALA A 37 9.38 -22.51 -20.45
N LYS A 38 10.59 -22.78 -20.93
CA LYS A 38 10.88 -23.06 -22.35
C LYS A 38 11.84 -24.22 -22.48
N ALA A 39 11.76 -24.95 -23.59
CA ALA A 39 12.62 -26.12 -23.85
C ALA A 39 14.13 -25.77 -23.93
N ASN A 40 14.46 -24.51 -24.21
CA ASN A 40 15.83 -23.99 -24.27
C ASN A 40 16.30 -23.32 -22.97
N CYS A 41 15.52 -23.41 -21.89
CA CYS A 41 15.96 -22.99 -20.56
C CYS A 41 16.88 -24.04 -19.92
N ASP A 42 17.65 -23.62 -18.92
CA ASP A 42 18.56 -24.51 -18.20
C ASP A 42 17.85 -25.39 -17.16
N LYS A 43 18.34 -26.61 -16.99
CA LYS A 43 17.80 -27.61 -16.05
C LYS A 43 18.42 -27.54 -14.66
N HIS A 44 19.55 -26.85 -14.52
CA HIS A 44 20.37 -26.84 -13.31
C HIS A 44 20.69 -25.39 -12.91
N VAL A 45 19.68 -24.54 -12.85
CA VAL A 45 19.85 -23.15 -12.43
C VAL A 45 20.15 -23.11 -10.92
N PRO A 46 21.32 -22.61 -10.49
CA PRO A 46 21.65 -22.48 -9.08
C PRO A 46 20.91 -21.28 -8.46
N ILE A 47 20.15 -21.56 -7.41
CA ILE A 47 19.43 -20.58 -6.61
C ILE A 47 19.93 -20.67 -5.17
N THR A 48 20.28 -19.53 -4.58
CA THR A 48 20.61 -19.41 -3.17
C THR A 48 19.54 -18.61 -2.45
N VAL A 49 19.02 -19.16 -1.36
CA VAL A 49 18.08 -18.47 -0.46
C VAL A 49 18.79 -18.23 0.86
N GLU A 50 19.00 -16.96 1.19
CA GLU A 50 19.50 -16.55 2.50
C GLU A 50 18.29 -16.30 3.41
N ALA A 51 18.08 -17.21 4.35
CA ALA A 51 16.98 -17.22 5.29
C ALA A 51 17.51 -17.13 6.73
N PHE A 52 16.60 -17.05 7.71
CA PHE A 52 16.99 -16.96 9.12
C PHE A 52 17.64 -18.26 9.62
N ASP A 53 17.19 -19.39 9.10
CA ASP A 53 17.69 -20.73 9.44
C ASP A 53 19.01 -21.08 8.71
N GLY A 54 19.45 -20.26 7.75
CA GLY A 54 20.74 -20.42 7.08
C GLY A 54 20.72 -20.05 5.60
N VAL A 55 21.80 -20.42 4.91
CA VAL A 55 21.95 -20.26 3.46
C VAL A 55 21.63 -21.60 2.79
N HIS A 56 20.63 -21.60 1.91
CA HIS A 56 20.17 -22.80 1.23
C HIS A 56 20.52 -22.72 -0.25
N GLU A 57 21.19 -23.75 -0.77
CA GLU A 57 21.53 -23.88 -2.19
C GLU A 57 20.61 -24.90 -2.87
N ILE A 58 19.98 -24.47 -3.96
CA ILE A 58 18.93 -25.21 -4.65
C ILE A 58 19.28 -25.25 -6.12
N VAL A 59 19.12 -26.41 -6.73
CA VAL A 59 19.24 -26.58 -8.18
C VAL A 59 17.84 -26.63 -8.76
N PHE A 60 17.55 -25.73 -9.69
CA PHE A 60 16.20 -25.50 -10.21
C PHE A 60 16.11 -25.74 -11.71
N ASP A 61 15.08 -26.49 -12.14
CA ASP A 61 14.86 -26.86 -13.54
C ASP A 61 13.83 -25.94 -14.19
N GLN A 62 14.30 -25.03 -15.06
CA GLN A 62 13.44 -24.05 -15.75
C GLN A 62 12.81 -24.59 -17.05
N THR A 63 13.06 -25.86 -17.39
CA THR A 63 12.38 -26.51 -18.52
C THR A 63 11.00 -27.03 -18.14
N LYS A 64 10.76 -27.23 -16.85
CA LYS A 64 9.47 -27.70 -16.33
C LYS A 64 8.47 -26.55 -16.29
N LYS A 65 7.23 -26.82 -16.71
CA LYS A 65 6.16 -25.83 -16.62
C LYS A 65 5.88 -25.50 -15.14
N PRO A 66 5.70 -24.22 -14.76
CA PRO A 66 5.39 -23.86 -13.38
C PRO A 66 4.06 -24.48 -12.95
N SER A 67 3.99 -24.99 -11.71
CA SER A 67 2.86 -25.78 -11.21
C SER A 67 1.69 -24.94 -10.68
N ILE A 68 1.89 -23.64 -10.43
CA ILE A 68 0.91 -22.76 -9.79
C ILE A 68 0.51 -21.67 -10.79
N GLY A 69 -0.76 -21.69 -11.23
CA GLY A 69 -1.29 -20.72 -12.20
C GLY A 69 -0.55 -20.69 -13.54
N GLY A 70 0.23 -21.73 -13.85
CA GLY A 70 1.13 -21.78 -15.01
C GLY A 70 2.28 -20.76 -14.99
N LEU A 71 2.47 -20.02 -13.88
CA LEU A 71 3.43 -18.93 -13.76
C LEU A 71 4.47 -19.17 -12.67
N PHE A 72 4.04 -19.68 -11.50
CA PHE A 72 4.89 -19.85 -10.33
C PHE A 72 5.24 -21.32 -10.07
N ALA A 73 6.46 -21.56 -9.62
CA ALA A 73 6.87 -22.85 -9.06
C ALA A 73 7.50 -22.65 -7.68
N PRO A 74 7.21 -23.52 -6.70
CA PRO A 74 7.86 -23.45 -5.39
C PRO A 74 9.32 -23.87 -5.51
N ILE A 75 10.22 -23.06 -4.94
CA ILE A 75 11.65 -23.43 -4.81
C ILE A 75 11.94 -24.08 -3.45
N GLY A 76 11.10 -23.81 -2.44
CA GLY A 76 11.22 -24.39 -1.10
C GLY A 76 10.47 -23.58 -0.05
N ARG A 77 10.56 -24.04 1.19
CA ARG A 77 9.99 -23.37 2.37
C ARG A 77 11.10 -23.05 3.35
N PHE A 78 11.17 -21.80 3.78
CA PHE A 78 12.27 -21.29 4.59
C PHE A 78 11.74 -20.43 5.73
N ARG A 79 12.45 -20.41 6.85
CA ARG A 79 12.07 -19.57 8.00
C ARG A 79 12.70 -18.19 7.86
N PHE A 80 11.90 -17.15 8.08
CA PHE A 80 12.34 -15.75 8.08
C PHE A 80 11.88 -15.02 9.34
N GLU A 81 12.62 -13.98 9.71
CA GLU A 81 12.25 -13.06 10.78
C GLU A 81 11.64 -11.76 10.23
N LYS A 82 10.70 -11.20 11.00
CA LYS A 82 10.11 -9.90 10.72
C LYS A 82 11.18 -8.82 10.57
N GLY A 83 11.20 -8.14 9.43
CA GLY A 83 12.20 -7.11 9.14
C GLY A 83 13.62 -7.64 8.92
N GLY A 84 13.83 -8.96 8.94
CA GLY A 84 15.10 -9.59 8.57
C GLY A 84 15.42 -9.39 7.09
N ARG A 85 16.71 -9.53 6.74
CA ARG A 85 17.14 -9.50 5.35
C ARG A 85 16.70 -10.79 4.65
N VAL A 86 16.05 -10.63 3.50
CA VAL A 86 15.65 -11.74 2.64
C VAL A 86 16.34 -11.57 1.30
N ASN A 87 17.22 -12.51 0.96
CA ASN A 87 17.89 -12.54 -0.34
C ASN A 87 17.59 -13.85 -1.06
N VAL A 88 17.08 -13.74 -2.29
CA VAL A 88 16.99 -14.86 -3.23
C VAL A 88 17.88 -14.52 -4.42
N ILE A 89 18.92 -15.32 -4.61
CA ILE A 89 20.00 -15.07 -5.56
C ILE A 89 19.95 -16.18 -6.61
N ILE A 90 19.78 -15.79 -7.87
CA ILE A 90 19.76 -16.71 -9.00
C ILE A 90 21.04 -16.46 -9.80
N ARG A 91 21.89 -17.48 -9.95
CA ARG A 91 23.20 -17.35 -10.61
C ARG A 91 23.22 -18.11 -11.93
N THR A 92 24.16 -17.75 -12.80
CA THR A 92 24.37 -18.46 -14.08
C THR A 92 25.59 -19.39 -14.05
N LYS A 93 26.30 -19.50 -12.93
CA LYS A 93 27.50 -20.34 -12.79
C LYS A 93 27.13 -21.82 -12.97
N GLY A 94 27.80 -22.51 -13.88
CA GLY A 94 27.53 -23.93 -14.17
C GLY A 94 26.33 -24.19 -15.07
N THR A 95 25.62 -23.15 -15.53
CA THR A 95 24.52 -23.29 -16.50
C THR A 95 25.04 -23.28 -17.94
N LYS A 96 24.40 -24.04 -18.82
CA LYS A 96 24.70 -24.17 -20.26
C LYS A 96 23.68 -23.43 -21.12
N ASP A 97 22.42 -23.43 -20.70
CA ASP A 97 21.25 -22.95 -21.43
C ASP A 97 20.66 -21.67 -20.81
N TYR A 98 19.58 -21.12 -21.37
CA TYR A 98 19.06 -19.82 -20.91
C TYR A 98 18.64 -19.87 -19.44
N VAL A 99 19.08 -18.88 -18.67
CA VAL A 99 18.57 -18.64 -17.31
C VAL A 99 17.62 -17.47 -17.39
N VAL A 100 16.38 -17.70 -16.96
CA VAL A 100 15.29 -16.74 -17.04
C VAL A 100 14.76 -16.41 -15.66
N VAL A 101 14.43 -15.15 -15.43
CA VAL A 101 13.94 -14.67 -14.15
C VAL A 101 12.89 -13.58 -14.39
N ASP A 102 11.72 -13.72 -13.79
CA ASP A 102 10.69 -12.68 -13.76
C ASP A 102 10.55 -12.10 -12.33
N ALA A 103 9.95 -12.89 -11.43
CA ALA A 103 9.64 -12.43 -10.08
C ALA A 103 9.82 -13.53 -9.02
N VAL A 104 9.97 -13.12 -7.77
CA VAL A 104 9.97 -14.01 -6.60
C VAL A 104 8.81 -13.63 -5.69
N GLN A 105 8.05 -14.62 -5.27
CA GLN A 105 6.91 -14.46 -4.36
C GLN A 105 7.20 -15.17 -3.03
N PHE A 106 6.85 -14.52 -1.93
CA PHE A 106 6.93 -15.08 -0.58
C PHE A 106 5.50 -15.20 -0.04
N ILE A 107 5.05 -16.41 0.23
CA ILE A 107 3.73 -16.65 0.81
C ILE A 107 3.91 -17.32 2.17
N SER A 108 3.31 -16.75 3.20
CA SER A 108 3.30 -17.39 4.53
C SER A 108 2.64 -18.75 4.42
N VAL A 109 3.20 -19.78 5.05
CA VAL A 109 2.61 -21.13 5.05
C VAL A 109 1.16 -21.13 5.53
N ARG A 110 0.81 -20.20 6.43
CA ARG A 110 -0.56 -20.00 6.94
C ARG A 110 -1.55 -19.49 5.88
N ASP A 111 -1.06 -18.81 4.86
CA ASP A 111 -1.86 -18.22 3.79
C ASP A 111 -1.94 -19.12 2.55
N LEU A 112 -1.22 -20.24 2.51
CA LEU A 112 -1.15 -21.12 1.34
C LEU A 112 -2.51 -21.65 0.89
N GLU A 113 -3.35 -22.05 1.84
CA GLU A 113 -4.70 -22.55 1.52
C GLU A 113 -5.58 -21.45 0.94
N ARG A 114 -5.51 -20.23 1.50
CA ARG A 114 -6.24 -19.06 0.98
C ARG A 114 -5.79 -18.71 -0.43
N GLU A 115 -4.49 -18.69 -0.68
CA GLU A 115 -3.92 -18.42 -2.01
C GLU A 115 -4.28 -19.54 -3.00
N ALA A 116 -4.20 -20.81 -2.59
CA ALA A 116 -4.59 -21.94 -3.43
C ALA A 116 -6.09 -21.88 -3.79
N ALA A 117 -6.95 -21.50 -2.85
CA ALA A 117 -8.37 -21.25 -3.11
C ALA A 117 -8.56 -20.09 -4.09
N ALA A 118 -7.84 -18.97 -3.93
CA ALA A 118 -7.91 -17.84 -4.86
C ALA A 118 -7.46 -18.21 -6.29
N PHE A 119 -6.38 -19.00 -6.44
CA PHE A 119 -5.96 -19.52 -7.74
C PHE A 119 -6.98 -20.50 -8.33
N ALA A 120 -7.55 -21.40 -7.52
CA ALA A 120 -8.61 -22.29 -7.96
C ALA A 120 -9.86 -21.52 -8.39
N MET A 121 -10.20 -20.41 -7.73
CA MET A 121 -11.26 -19.50 -8.16
C MET A 121 -10.91 -18.87 -9.51
N ALA A 122 -9.71 -18.29 -9.67
CA ALA A 122 -9.28 -17.66 -10.92
C ALA A 122 -9.22 -18.63 -12.10
N GLU A 123 -8.94 -19.91 -11.86
CA GLU A 123 -8.95 -20.98 -12.87
C GLU A 123 -10.35 -21.61 -13.11
N GLY A 124 -11.40 -21.13 -12.42
CA GLY A 124 -12.77 -21.67 -12.54
C GLY A 124 -12.95 -23.07 -11.94
N LYS A 125 -12.04 -23.51 -11.05
CA LYS A 125 -12.02 -24.84 -10.39
C LYS A 125 -12.59 -24.85 -8.98
N SER A 126 -13.03 -23.70 -8.46
CA SER A 126 -13.76 -23.61 -7.19
C SER A 126 -14.90 -22.60 -7.31
N ASN A 127 -16.01 -22.83 -6.60
CA ASN A 127 -17.14 -21.90 -6.55
C ASN A 127 -16.72 -20.62 -5.82
N GLY A 128 -16.15 -19.67 -6.56
CA GLY A 128 -16.05 -18.27 -6.15
C GLY A 128 -17.40 -17.58 -6.26
N ASP A 129 -17.43 -16.31 -5.84
CA ASP A 129 -18.61 -15.45 -5.96
C ASP A 129 -19.11 -15.50 -7.42
N PRO A 130 -20.35 -15.94 -7.70
CA PRO A 130 -20.81 -16.25 -9.06
C PRO A 130 -20.60 -15.08 -10.03
N LEU A 131 -20.66 -13.85 -9.50
CA LEU A 131 -20.52 -12.60 -10.23
C LEU A 131 -19.10 -12.39 -10.78
N LEU A 132 -18.06 -12.87 -10.09
CA LEU A 132 -16.66 -12.75 -10.54
C LEU A 132 -16.28 -13.80 -11.61
N MET A 133 -17.13 -14.82 -11.78
CA MET A 133 -16.92 -15.92 -12.74
C MET A 133 -17.72 -15.75 -14.03
N MET A 134 -18.62 -14.77 -14.08
CA MET A 134 -19.45 -14.49 -15.25
C MET A 134 -18.65 -13.83 -16.38
N GLN A 135 -18.90 -14.24 -17.62
CA GLN A 135 -18.37 -13.54 -18.79
C GLN A 135 -19.01 -12.16 -18.93
N SER A 136 -18.35 -11.23 -19.64
CA SER A 136 -18.81 -9.84 -19.79
C SER A 136 -20.26 -9.72 -20.31
N GLY A 137 -20.66 -10.65 -21.19
CA GLY A 137 -22.04 -10.74 -21.68
C GLY A 137 -23.05 -11.14 -20.60
N ASP A 138 -22.70 -12.08 -19.73
CA ASP A 138 -23.59 -12.55 -18.66
C ASP A 138 -23.65 -11.55 -17.49
N LEU A 139 -22.52 -10.91 -17.18
CA LEU A 139 -22.47 -9.74 -16.29
C LEU A 139 -23.40 -8.62 -16.76
N SER A 140 -23.43 -8.34 -18.07
CA SER A 140 -24.32 -7.30 -18.61
C SER A 140 -25.80 -7.66 -18.43
N LYS A 141 -26.15 -8.95 -18.54
CA LYS A 141 -27.52 -9.44 -18.32
C LYS A 141 -27.91 -9.37 -16.84
N GLU A 142 -27.03 -9.84 -15.94
CA GLU A 142 -27.31 -9.81 -14.50
C GLU A 142 -27.37 -8.37 -13.97
N LEU A 143 -26.54 -7.47 -14.50
CA LEU A 143 -26.61 -6.04 -14.22
C LEU A 143 -27.95 -5.44 -14.67
N ASN A 144 -28.39 -5.73 -15.89
CA ASN A 144 -29.68 -5.24 -16.41
C ASN A 144 -30.87 -5.80 -15.61
N LYS A 145 -30.80 -7.07 -15.19
CA LYS A 145 -31.79 -7.69 -14.31
C LYS A 145 -31.82 -7.02 -12.93
N SER A 146 -30.66 -6.79 -12.32
CA SER A 146 -30.56 -6.08 -11.03
C SER A 146 -31.09 -4.65 -11.12
N ILE A 147 -30.82 -3.94 -12.24
CA ILE A 147 -31.38 -2.62 -12.51
C ILE A 147 -32.91 -2.67 -12.63
N ALA A 148 -33.45 -3.71 -13.27
CA ALA A 148 -34.90 -3.89 -13.42
C ALA A 148 -35.58 -4.23 -12.08
N GLU A 149 -34.94 -5.03 -11.23
CA GLU A 149 -35.42 -5.36 -9.88
C GLU A 149 -35.41 -4.13 -8.95
N LEU A 150 -34.45 -3.22 -9.15
CA LEU A 150 -34.32 -1.98 -8.38
C LEU A 150 -35.12 -0.80 -8.95
N LYS A 151 -35.99 -1.01 -9.94
CA LYS A 151 -36.70 0.07 -10.64
C LYS A 151 -37.58 0.92 -9.72
N ASP A 152 -38.09 0.35 -8.63
CA ASP A 152 -38.94 1.01 -7.64
C ASP A 152 -38.19 1.34 -6.33
N ALA A 153 -36.87 1.15 -6.29
CA ALA A 153 -36.05 1.48 -5.12
C ALA A 153 -35.85 3.00 -4.99
N GLU A 154 -35.63 3.47 -3.77
CA GLU A 154 -35.21 4.85 -3.53
C GLU A 154 -33.87 5.11 -4.24
N LEU A 155 -33.87 6.04 -5.19
CA LEU A 155 -32.68 6.37 -5.98
C LEU A 155 -31.90 7.51 -5.31
N ALA A 156 -30.60 7.28 -5.11
CA ALA A 156 -29.66 8.34 -4.75
C ALA A 156 -28.96 8.87 -6.01
N MET A 157 -28.76 10.19 -6.09
CA MET A 157 -27.93 10.76 -7.15
C MET A 157 -26.46 10.39 -6.91
N ALA A 158 -25.88 9.65 -7.86
CA ALA A 158 -24.45 9.34 -7.89
C ALA A 158 -23.75 10.11 -9.02
N PRO A 159 -22.58 10.72 -8.79
CA PRO A 159 -21.80 11.33 -9.85
C PRO A 159 -21.23 10.26 -10.77
N ARG A 160 -21.38 10.44 -12.09
CA ARG A 160 -20.80 9.58 -13.12
C ARG A 160 -20.06 10.42 -14.15
N ASP A 161 -18.93 9.91 -14.63
CA ASP A 161 -18.24 10.52 -15.77
C ASP A 161 -19.08 10.35 -17.04
N ALA A 162 -19.52 11.47 -17.59
CA ALA A 162 -20.20 11.53 -18.88
C ALA A 162 -19.16 11.58 -20.00
N ARG A 163 -19.47 10.91 -21.13
CA ARG A 163 -18.65 10.99 -22.35
C ARG A 163 -18.62 12.41 -22.93
N ASP A 164 -19.71 13.15 -22.75
CA ASP A 164 -19.82 14.55 -23.14
C ASP A 164 -20.09 15.40 -21.89
N ALA A 165 -19.03 15.99 -21.35
CA ALA A 165 -19.13 16.87 -20.20
C ALA A 165 -19.51 18.29 -20.68
N GLY A 166 -20.81 18.57 -20.69
CA GLY A 166 -21.37 19.87 -21.08
C GLY A 166 -21.69 20.81 -19.90
N ASP A 167 -22.18 22.00 -20.23
CA ASP A 167 -22.72 22.95 -19.24
C ASP A 167 -24.00 22.41 -18.59
N ILE A 168 -24.26 22.84 -17.35
CA ILE A 168 -25.40 22.37 -16.56
C ILE A 168 -26.39 23.49 -16.30
N HIS A 169 -27.68 23.15 -16.16
CA HIS A 169 -28.68 24.10 -15.69
C HIS A 169 -28.58 24.28 -14.17
N LEU A 170 -28.70 25.51 -13.71
CA LEU A 170 -28.78 25.81 -12.27
C LEU A 170 -30.03 25.16 -11.69
N ARG A 171 -29.89 24.30 -10.68
CA ARG A 171 -31.04 23.73 -9.96
C ARG A 171 -31.50 24.71 -8.90
N ILE A 172 -32.64 25.36 -9.11
CA ILE A 172 -33.16 26.36 -8.19
C ILE A 172 -33.49 25.67 -6.87
N ARG A 173 -32.88 26.14 -5.77
CA ARG A 173 -33.00 25.54 -4.42
C ARG A 173 -32.56 24.06 -4.34
N GLY A 174 -31.78 23.58 -5.31
CA GLY A 174 -31.34 22.19 -5.37
C GLY A 174 -32.35 21.22 -5.97
N GLU A 175 -33.53 21.70 -6.39
CA GLU A 175 -34.57 20.88 -6.99
C GLU A 175 -34.20 20.43 -8.41
N VAL A 176 -34.24 19.12 -8.66
CA VAL A 176 -33.82 18.53 -9.94
C VAL A 176 -34.75 18.94 -11.08
N ASN A 177 -36.04 19.09 -10.79
CA ASN A 177 -37.07 19.43 -11.77
C ASN A 177 -37.17 20.94 -12.02
N GLN A 178 -36.58 21.78 -11.17
CA GLN A 178 -36.64 23.23 -11.27
C GLN A 178 -35.35 23.77 -11.91
N LEU A 179 -35.28 23.64 -13.24
CA LEU A 179 -34.14 24.10 -14.03
C LEU A 179 -34.20 25.63 -14.22
N GLY A 180 -33.15 26.30 -13.76
CA GLY A 180 -32.86 27.71 -14.01
C GLY A 180 -31.96 27.89 -15.23
N PRO A 181 -31.28 29.05 -15.36
CA PRO A 181 -30.43 29.34 -16.52
C PRO A 181 -29.28 28.34 -16.65
N LYS A 182 -28.83 28.11 -17.89
CA LYS A 182 -27.65 27.29 -18.19
C LYS A 182 -26.40 28.03 -17.70
N VAL A 183 -25.62 27.38 -16.85
CA VAL A 183 -24.39 27.95 -16.29
C VAL A 183 -23.21 27.30 -16.98
N PRO A 184 -22.33 28.08 -17.65
CA PRO A 184 -21.14 27.53 -18.27
C PRO A 184 -20.22 26.95 -17.21
N ARG A 185 -19.47 25.91 -17.58
CA ARG A 185 -18.46 25.36 -16.68
C ARG A 185 -17.39 26.41 -16.38
N HIS A 186 -17.10 26.59 -15.10
CA HIS A 186 -16.12 27.56 -14.66
C HIS A 186 -15.38 27.09 -13.41
N PHE A 187 -14.18 27.63 -13.19
CA PHE A 187 -13.45 27.44 -11.93
C PHE A 187 -13.95 28.43 -10.87
N PRO A 188 -13.84 28.12 -9.57
CA PRO A 188 -14.20 29.05 -8.51
C PRO A 188 -13.46 30.38 -8.66
N SER A 189 -14.19 31.45 -9.00
CA SER A 189 -13.60 32.76 -9.28
C SER A 189 -12.99 33.44 -8.05
N VAL A 190 -13.56 33.19 -6.89
CA VAL A 190 -13.12 33.77 -5.60
C VAL A 190 -11.77 33.20 -5.11
N LEU A 191 -11.34 32.06 -5.65
CA LEU A 191 -10.11 31.38 -5.20
C LEU A 191 -8.92 31.57 -6.15
N HIS A 192 -9.05 32.39 -7.19
CA HIS A 192 -7.99 32.61 -8.16
C HIS A 192 -7.85 34.08 -8.58
N ASP A 193 -6.61 34.55 -8.62
CA ASP A 193 -6.22 35.83 -9.20
C ASP A 193 -5.46 35.52 -10.51
N GLY A 194 -6.17 35.33 -11.63
CA GLY A 194 -5.55 34.99 -12.92
C GLY A 194 -6.53 34.53 -13.99
N PRO A 195 -6.08 34.20 -15.22
CA PRO A 195 -6.94 33.57 -16.21
C PRO A 195 -7.29 32.14 -15.76
N PRO A 196 -8.56 31.73 -15.79
CA PRO A 196 -8.96 30.39 -15.37
C PRO A 196 -8.30 29.32 -16.27
N PRO A 197 -7.96 28.14 -15.71
CA PRO A 197 -7.42 27.04 -16.51
C PRO A 197 -8.36 26.72 -17.68
N GLN A 198 -7.82 26.59 -18.89
CA GLN A 198 -8.64 26.26 -20.05
C GLN A 198 -9.07 24.78 -20.00
N ILE A 199 -10.38 24.55 -20.06
CA ILE A 199 -10.96 23.21 -20.19
C ILE A 199 -11.06 22.89 -21.67
N ALA A 200 -10.34 21.86 -22.13
CA ALA A 200 -10.41 21.43 -23.53
C ALA A 200 -11.83 20.92 -23.87
N PRO A 201 -12.35 21.17 -25.08
CA PRO A 201 -13.62 20.61 -25.54
C PRO A 201 -13.66 19.09 -25.39
N GLY A 202 -14.78 18.54 -24.92
CA GLY A 202 -14.94 17.09 -24.67
C GLY A 202 -14.20 16.54 -23.44
N SER A 203 -13.46 17.37 -22.69
CA SER A 203 -12.82 16.95 -21.44
C SER A 203 -13.68 17.27 -20.21
N SER A 204 -13.55 16.46 -19.16
CA SER A 204 -14.27 16.62 -17.88
C SER A 204 -13.86 17.90 -17.11
N GLY A 205 -12.63 18.39 -17.29
CA GLY A 205 -12.08 19.52 -16.52
C GLY A 205 -11.47 19.13 -15.17
N ARG A 206 -11.64 17.87 -14.72
CA ARG A 206 -11.10 17.37 -13.44
C ARG A 206 -9.58 17.41 -13.35
N LEU A 207 -8.88 17.13 -14.46
CA LEU A 207 -7.42 17.18 -14.49
C LEU A 207 -6.94 18.63 -14.31
N GLN A 208 -7.59 19.56 -14.98
CA GLN A 208 -7.31 21.00 -14.86
C GLN A 208 -7.62 21.50 -13.45
N LEU A 209 -8.70 21.00 -12.82
CA LEU A 209 -9.00 21.28 -11.42
C LEU A 209 -7.92 20.72 -10.48
N ALA A 210 -7.49 19.48 -10.67
CA ALA A 210 -6.43 18.89 -9.85
C ALA A 210 -5.10 19.64 -9.99
N ALA A 211 -4.73 20.01 -11.23
CA ALA A 211 -3.55 20.83 -11.50
C ALA A 211 -3.65 22.21 -10.85
N TRP A 212 -4.83 22.84 -10.88
CA TRP A 212 -5.08 24.10 -10.21
C TRP A 212 -5.03 23.98 -8.67
N MET A 213 -5.65 22.95 -8.09
CA MET A 213 -5.64 22.73 -6.64
C MET A 213 -4.22 22.49 -6.10
N THR A 214 -3.37 21.86 -6.90
CA THR A 214 -1.97 21.55 -6.56
C THR A 214 -0.98 22.60 -7.07
N SER A 215 -1.46 23.71 -7.63
CA SER A 215 -0.61 24.75 -8.20
C SER A 215 0.21 25.48 -7.13
N LYS A 216 1.34 26.05 -7.56
CA LYS A 216 2.19 26.89 -6.70
C LYS A 216 1.54 28.21 -6.30
N GLU A 217 0.38 28.54 -6.85
CA GLU A 217 -0.36 29.77 -6.54
C GLU A 217 -1.40 29.51 -5.44
N ASN A 218 -1.85 28.27 -5.26
CA ASN A 218 -2.86 27.93 -4.26
C ASN A 218 -2.23 27.57 -2.90
N ALA A 219 -2.12 28.54 -1.99
CA ALA A 219 -1.60 28.35 -0.62
C ALA A 219 -2.51 27.55 0.32
N LEU A 220 -3.80 27.40 -0.02
CA LEU A 220 -4.79 26.82 0.88
C LEU A 220 -4.57 25.32 1.10
N LEU A 221 -4.22 24.58 0.04
CA LEU A 221 -3.98 23.14 0.11
C LEU A 221 -2.90 22.79 1.13
N ASP A 222 -1.78 23.52 1.09
CA ASP A 222 -0.66 23.28 2.00
C ASP A 222 -1.02 23.57 3.44
N ARG A 223 -1.74 24.66 3.70
CA ARG A 223 -2.25 25.01 5.03
C ARG A 223 -3.14 23.90 5.59
N VAL A 224 -4.04 23.34 4.77
CA VAL A 224 -4.93 22.23 5.15
C VAL A 224 -4.13 20.98 5.50
N ILE A 225 -3.19 20.58 4.64
CA ILE A 225 -2.36 19.38 4.86
C ILE A 225 -1.52 19.52 6.13
N VAL A 226 -0.85 20.65 6.30
CA VAL A 226 -0.04 20.94 7.50
C VAL A 226 -0.90 20.88 8.76
N ASN A 227 -2.09 21.48 8.75
CA ASN A 227 -2.97 21.46 9.91
C ASN A 227 -3.47 20.04 10.25
N ARG A 228 -3.81 19.23 9.23
CA ARG A 228 -4.19 17.83 9.41
C ARG A 228 -3.07 17.01 10.03
N LEU A 229 -1.84 17.14 9.51
CA LEU A 229 -0.67 16.45 10.06
C LEU A 229 -0.34 16.93 11.47
N TRP A 230 -0.45 18.23 11.73
CA TRP A 230 -0.30 18.78 13.07
C TRP A 230 -1.34 18.23 14.04
N ALA A 231 -2.62 18.17 13.63
CA ALA A 231 -3.69 17.59 14.43
C ALA A 231 -3.43 16.10 14.73
N GLN A 232 -2.91 15.33 13.78
CA GLN A 232 -2.53 13.93 14.01
C GLN A 232 -1.38 13.78 15.01
N LEU A 233 -0.38 14.67 14.97
CA LEU A 233 0.79 14.59 15.86
C LEU A 233 0.54 15.17 17.26
N PHE A 234 -0.27 16.21 17.36
CA PHE A 234 -0.54 16.93 18.61
C PHE A 234 -1.95 16.69 19.18
N GLY A 235 -2.83 15.97 18.49
CA GLY A 235 -4.22 15.71 18.91
C GLY A 235 -5.17 16.90 18.74
N ARG A 236 -4.67 18.09 18.41
CA ARG A 236 -5.46 19.29 18.08
C ARG A 236 -4.75 20.07 16.99
N GLY A 237 -5.49 20.45 15.95
CA GLY A 237 -4.99 21.28 14.85
C GLY A 237 -4.66 22.71 15.32
N LEU A 238 -3.81 23.40 14.55
CA LEU A 238 -3.59 24.85 14.70
C LEU A 238 -4.87 25.63 14.40
N VAL A 239 -5.65 25.12 13.45
CA VAL A 239 -7.08 25.39 13.27
C VAL A 239 -7.81 24.15 13.78
N SER A 240 -8.68 24.34 14.77
CA SER A 240 -9.47 23.27 15.40
C SER A 240 -10.44 22.62 14.41
N THR A 241 -11.02 23.41 13.51
CA THR A 241 -11.84 22.95 12.39
C THR A 241 -10.94 22.43 11.27
N VAL A 242 -10.47 21.19 11.42
CA VAL A 242 -9.50 20.56 10.51
C VAL A 242 -9.97 20.57 9.04
N ASP A 243 -11.28 20.54 8.81
CA ASP A 243 -11.88 20.47 7.47
C ASP A 243 -12.52 21.78 7.00
N ASN A 244 -12.48 22.85 7.80
CA ASN A 244 -13.09 24.14 7.45
C ASN A 244 -12.14 25.30 7.76
N PHE A 245 -11.58 25.89 6.69
CA PHE A 245 -10.74 27.09 6.72
C PHE A 245 -11.48 28.35 6.22
N GLY A 246 -12.79 28.23 5.97
CA GLY A 246 -13.62 29.33 5.49
C GLY A 246 -14.14 30.22 6.62
N VAL A 247 -15.08 31.12 6.29
CA VAL A 247 -15.69 32.06 7.25
C VAL A 247 -16.41 31.36 8.40
N GLN A 248 -16.86 30.13 8.20
CA GLN A 248 -17.49 29.28 9.21
C GLN A 248 -16.48 28.46 10.04
N GLY A 249 -15.20 28.50 9.70
CA GLY A 249 -14.13 27.84 10.44
C GLY A 249 -13.59 28.69 11.59
N GLU A 250 -12.92 28.06 12.54
CA GLU A 250 -12.21 28.79 13.59
C GLU A 250 -10.93 29.43 13.04
N LYS A 251 -10.54 30.58 13.61
CA LYS A 251 -9.30 31.25 13.22
C LYS A 251 -8.08 30.43 13.68
N PRO A 252 -6.97 30.42 12.92
CA PRO A 252 -5.75 29.74 13.36
C PRO A 252 -5.26 30.32 14.68
N THR A 253 -4.95 29.45 15.64
CA THR A 253 -4.39 29.86 16.93
C THR A 253 -3.03 30.56 16.74
N HIS A 254 -2.23 30.06 15.79
CA HIS A 254 -0.90 30.58 15.46
C HIS A 254 -0.77 30.71 13.93
N PRO A 255 -1.26 31.79 13.32
CA PRO A 255 -1.28 31.93 11.86
C PRO A 255 0.12 31.97 11.23
N ALA A 256 1.06 32.69 11.85
CA ALA A 256 2.44 32.78 11.36
C ALA A 256 3.16 31.42 11.36
N LEU A 257 2.88 30.55 12.34
CA LEU A 257 3.43 29.20 12.38
C LEU A 257 2.87 28.32 11.26
N LEU A 258 1.55 28.41 11.04
CA LEU A 258 0.89 27.68 9.96
C LEU A 258 1.46 28.09 8.59
N ASP A 259 1.66 29.38 8.37
CA ASP A 259 2.21 29.93 7.12
C ASP A 259 3.67 29.53 6.90
N HIS A 260 4.47 29.51 7.97
CA HIS A 260 5.85 29.05 7.92
C HIS A 260 5.95 27.57 7.55
N LEU A 261 5.15 26.72 8.20
CA LEU A 261 5.13 25.29 7.91
C LEU A 261 4.57 24.98 6.53
N ALA A 262 3.54 25.72 6.08
CA ALA A 262 2.99 25.59 4.73
C ALA A 262 4.03 25.97 3.67
N SER A 263 4.76 27.07 3.86
CA SER A 263 5.83 27.51 2.96
C SER A 263 6.95 26.47 2.86
N LYS A 264 7.34 25.84 3.98
CA LYS A 264 8.35 24.78 3.98
C LYS A 264 7.86 23.49 3.34
N PHE A 265 6.62 23.09 3.60
CA PHE A 265 6.01 21.93 2.96
C PHE A 265 6.02 22.09 1.43
N ARG A 266 5.64 23.29 0.95
CA ARG A 266 5.72 23.67 -0.48
C ARG A 266 7.13 23.56 -1.03
N ALA A 267 8.11 24.17 -0.35
CA ALA A 267 9.51 24.16 -0.77
C ALA A 267 10.11 22.75 -0.85
N SER A 268 9.60 21.82 -0.02
CA SER A 268 10.01 20.41 -0.03
C SER A 268 9.34 19.54 -1.10
N GLY A 269 8.52 20.14 -1.98
CA GLY A 269 7.78 19.42 -3.00
C GLY A 269 6.61 18.59 -2.45
N GLY A 270 6.05 18.96 -1.31
CA GLY A 270 4.94 18.24 -0.68
C GLY A 270 5.34 16.96 0.06
N SER A 271 6.61 16.84 0.48
CA SER A 271 7.08 15.66 1.20
C SER A 271 6.54 15.62 2.63
N ILE A 272 5.53 14.77 2.85
CA ILE A 272 4.95 14.51 4.18
C ILE A 272 6.03 14.06 5.19
N LYS A 273 6.96 13.19 4.77
CA LYS A 273 8.05 12.70 5.64
C LYS A 273 8.98 13.81 6.10
N THR A 274 9.29 14.76 5.22
CA THR A 274 10.15 15.90 5.54
C THR A 274 9.48 16.81 6.58
N LEU A 275 8.19 17.11 6.38
CA LEU A 275 7.41 17.91 7.31
C LEU A 275 7.26 17.23 8.69
N ILE A 276 6.93 15.93 8.72
CA ILE A 276 6.84 15.18 9.99
C ILE A 276 8.19 15.20 10.71
N ARG A 277 9.30 14.94 10.00
CA ARG A 277 10.64 15.00 10.59
C ARG A 277 10.92 16.37 11.21
N GLU A 278 10.60 17.44 10.51
CA GLU A 278 10.81 18.80 11.02
C GLU A 278 9.98 19.08 12.27
N ILE A 279 8.70 18.68 12.27
CA ILE A 279 7.83 18.83 13.44
C ILE A 279 8.36 18.02 14.62
N VAL A 280 8.78 16.77 14.41
CA VAL A 280 9.26 15.88 15.49
C VAL A 280 10.62 16.33 16.05
N LEU A 281 11.50 16.88 15.21
CA LEU A 281 12.79 17.44 15.63
C LEU A 281 12.67 18.82 16.27
N SER A 282 11.50 19.45 16.20
CA SER A 282 11.28 20.75 16.82
C SER A 282 11.31 20.67 18.35
N ARG A 283 11.77 21.75 19.00
CA ARG A 283 11.77 21.86 20.47
C ARG A 283 10.35 21.75 21.04
N THR A 284 9.31 22.12 20.30
CA THR A 284 7.91 22.08 20.76
C THR A 284 7.41 20.64 20.89
N TYR A 285 7.75 19.74 19.95
CA TYR A 285 7.44 18.32 20.06
C TYR A 285 8.27 17.64 21.17
N GLY A 286 9.56 17.96 21.28
CA GLY A 286 10.43 17.48 22.37
C GLY A 286 9.97 17.93 23.77
N SER A 287 9.45 19.14 23.90
CA SER A 287 8.94 19.68 25.18
C SER A 287 7.64 19.02 25.62
N ARG A 288 6.79 18.54 24.69
CA ARG A 288 5.57 17.79 25.02
C ARG A 288 5.85 16.47 25.74
N ARG A 289 6.95 15.78 25.40
CA ARG A 289 7.35 14.55 26.10
C ARG A 289 7.63 14.76 27.59
N ARG A 290 8.09 15.96 28.00
CA ARG A 290 8.35 16.25 29.43
C ARG A 290 7.07 16.35 30.26
N ARG A 291 5.95 16.81 29.70
CA ARG A 291 4.67 16.91 30.43
C ARG A 291 3.99 15.56 30.65
N PHE A 292 4.16 14.60 29.74
CA PHE A 292 3.67 13.22 29.94
C PHE A 292 4.45 12.45 31.01
N ALA A 293 5.75 12.74 31.18
CA ALA A 293 6.56 12.10 32.22
C ALA A 293 6.15 12.53 33.65
N THR A 294 5.59 13.72 33.83
CA THR A 294 5.18 14.23 35.15
C THR A 294 3.85 13.65 35.64
N ALA A 295 2.98 13.20 34.72
CA ALA A 295 1.73 12.51 35.07
C ALA A 295 1.94 11.02 35.39
N CYS A 296 3.08 10.43 35.00
CA CYS A 296 3.39 9.02 35.25
C CYS A 296 3.90 8.77 36.69
N SER A 297 4.42 9.79 37.38
CA SER A 297 4.96 9.67 38.73
C SER A 297 3.92 9.62 39.85
N SER A 298 2.62 9.75 39.54
CA SER A 298 1.53 9.72 40.53
C SER A 298 0.72 8.41 40.53
N LEU A 299 1.15 7.38 39.78
CA LEU A 299 0.53 6.06 39.82
C LEU A 299 1.45 5.09 40.59
N PRO A 300 0.93 4.28 41.55
CA PRO A 300 1.75 3.34 42.28
C PRO A 300 2.34 2.31 41.32
N ALA A 301 3.67 2.19 41.31
CA ALA A 301 4.40 1.27 40.46
C ALA A 301 4.11 -0.19 40.87
N ILE A 302 3.41 -0.92 40.01
CA ILE A 302 3.34 -2.39 40.11
C ILE A 302 4.66 -2.93 39.55
N SER A 303 5.57 -3.30 40.46
CA SER A 303 6.83 -3.98 40.15
C SER A 303 6.56 -5.47 39.88
N ILE A 304 6.63 -5.90 38.62
CA ILE A 304 6.64 -7.32 38.25
C ILE A 304 8.10 -7.81 38.35
N SER A 305 8.40 -8.58 39.39
CA SER A 305 9.67 -9.29 39.57
C SER A 305 9.52 -10.72 39.04
N ILE A 306 10.27 -11.07 37.99
CA ILE A 306 10.36 -12.43 37.46
C ILE A 306 11.55 -13.10 38.13
N ARG A 307 11.31 -14.12 38.98
CA ARG A 307 12.37 -14.98 39.52
C ARG A 307 12.61 -16.18 38.58
N PRO A 308 13.86 -16.59 38.33
CA PRO A 308 14.16 -17.84 37.63
C PRO A 308 14.13 -19.05 38.58
N GLU A 309 13.58 -20.18 38.12
CA GLU A 309 13.57 -21.45 38.85
C GLU A 309 14.98 -22.10 38.96
N PRO A 310 15.29 -22.80 40.06
CA PRO A 310 16.55 -23.52 40.22
C PRO A 310 16.53 -24.94 39.62
N PRO A 311 17.70 -25.49 39.21
CA PRO A 311 17.78 -26.78 38.52
C PRO A 311 17.62 -27.98 39.46
N HIS A 312 16.92 -29.02 39.00
CA HIS A 312 16.70 -30.27 39.72
C HIS A 312 18.00 -31.05 39.97
N SER A 313 18.41 -31.19 41.24
CA SER A 313 19.51 -32.07 41.67
C SER A 313 19.01 -33.50 41.92
N ARG A 314 19.66 -34.48 41.28
CA ARG A 314 19.52 -35.93 41.50
C ARG A 314 19.74 -36.30 42.97
N MET A 315 18.80 -37.02 43.59
CA MET A 315 19.00 -37.66 44.90
C MET A 315 19.93 -38.88 44.77
N ALA A 316 21.05 -38.83 45.49
CA ALA A 316 21.89 -39.98 45.78
C ALA A 316 21.36 -40.70 47.04
N ARG A 317 21.41 -42.04 47.00
CA ARG A 317 21.03 -42.95 48.08
C ARG A 317 22.05 -42.87 49.22
N THR A 318 21.57 -42.90 50.46
CA THR A 318 22.38 -43.29 51.63
C THR A 318 21.60 -44.27 52.49
N SER A 319 22.14 -45.48 52.57
CA SER A 319 21.78 -46.55 53.51
C SER A 319 22.70 -46.46 54.74
N THR A 320 22.17 -46.35 55.96
CA THR A 320 22.86 -46.84 57.17
C THR A 320 21.89 -47.05 58.36
N SER A 321 21.78 -48.31 58.80
CA SER A 321 21.71 -48.82 60.19
C SER A 321 20.86 -48.10 61.26
N ARG A 322 19.76 -48.72 61.67
CA ARG A 322 19.64 -49.51 62.91
C ARG A 322 18.45 -50.46 62.83
#